data_AF-A0A6J4L7X2-F1
#
_entry.id   AF-A0A6J4L7X2-F1
#
_cell.length_a   1.000
_cell.length_b   1.000
_cell.length_c   1.000
_cell.angle_alpha   90.00
_cell.angle_beta   90.00
_cell.angle_gamma   90.00
#
_symmetry.space_group_name_H-M   'P 1'
#
loop_
_entity.id
_entity.type
_entity.pdbx_description
1 polymer ?
#
loop_
_entity_poly.entity_id
_entity_poly.type
_entity_poly.pdbx_seq_one_letter_code
_entity_poly.pdbx_strand_id
1 'polypeptide(L)'
;MQGDRDHAEMMNDATNRPLEALGRIRRPYPNQGRSGPPQARAAEEIKVSISEGAKHQNLYSHYAQGVEASSPVNKTLEIARNAARDGQPMETIVQILSHDPKAQQFGDKSEQFIKTVSQAAVRKTQAESSSEQLRRQSQKTPALER
;
A
#
# COMPACT_ATOMS: atom_id res chain seq x y z
N MET A 1 12.25 45.31 38.28
CA MET A 1 12.38 45.13 36.82
C MET A 1 10.96 44.81 36.32
N GLN A 2 10.05 45.75 36.02
CA GLN A 2 10.04 46.81 34.97
C GLN A 2 10.66 46.29 33.67
N GLY A 3 9.86 45.88 32.68
CA GLY A 3 9.55 46.68 31.48
C GLY A 3 10.57 46.31 30.38
N ASP A 4 10.32 46.19 29.09
CA ASP A 4 9.31 46.72 28.19
C ASP A 4 9.30 45.87 26.91
N ARG A 5 8.16 45.88 26.22
CA ARG A 5 8.04 45.46 24.83
C ARG A 5 8.51 46.63 23.97
N ASP A 6 9.59 46.48 23.21
CA ASP A 6 9.92 47.44 22.16
C ASP A 6 10.10 46.74 20.81
N HIS A 7 9.07 47.00 20.02
CA HIS A 7 8.95 46.88 18.59
C HIS A 7 9.83 47.96 17.96
N ALA A 8 10.75 47.61 17.06
CA ALA A 8 11.47 48.59 16.25
C ALA A 8 11.56 48.11 14.80
N GLU A 9 10.56 48.55 14.02
CA GLU A 9 10.68 48.79 12.58
C GLU A 9 11.81 49.78 12.33
N MET A 10 12.73 49.47 11.41
CA MET A 10 13.41 50.43 10.53
C MET A 10 13.68 49.69 9.21
N MET A 11 12.78 49.81 8.23
CA MET A 11 12.89 50.74 7.10
C MET A 11 14.29 50.76 6.44
N ASN A 12 14.38 50.18 5.25
CA ASN A 12 15.15 50.80 4.17
C ASN A 12 14.31 50.76 2.89
N ASP A 13 13.73 51.93 2.66
CA ASP A 13 12.94 52.36 1.54
C ASP A 13 13.81 52.56 0.29
N ALA A 14 13.16 52.46 -0.87
CA ALA A 14 13.47 53.10 -2.15
C ALA A 14 14.87 52.86 -2.77
N THR A 15 15.03 52.55 -4.05
CA THR A 15 14.65 53.44 -5.16
C THR A 15 15.17 52.79 -6.46
N ASN A 16 14.30 52.41 -7.41
CA ASN A 16 14.43 52.70 -8.86
C ASN A 16 13.48 51.84 -9.72
N ARG A 17 12.33 52.41 -10.05
CA ARG A 17 11.63 52.20 -11.33
C ARG A 17 11.83 53.50 -12.13
N PRO A 18 12.10 53.46 -13.45
CA PRO A 18 11.00 53.51 -14.44
C PRO A 18 11.27 52.63 -15.71
N LEU A 19 10.27 51.88 -16.21
CA LEU A 19 9.37 52.16 -17.35
C LEU A 19 10.04 52.26 -18.74
N GLU A 20 10.00 51.17 -19.50
CA GLU A 20 9.77 51.17 -20.96
C GLU A 20 8.82 49.99 -21.27
N ALA A 21 7.52 50.25 -21.46
CA ALA A 21 6.93 50.56 -22.75
C ALA A 21 7.11 49.42 -23.76
N LEU A 22 6.01 48.68 -24.03
CA LEU A 22 5.44 48.45 -25.36
C LEU A 22 4.67 47.11 -25.40
N GLY A 23 3.48 47.16 -26.02
CA GLY A 23 2.97 46.02 -26.76
C GLY A 23 1.88 45.20 -26.07
N ARG A 24 0.62 45.65 -26.21
CA ARG A 24 -0.54 44.76 -26.22
C ARG A 24 -0.33 43.68 -27.28
N ILE A 25 -0.16 42.39 -26.95
CA ILE A 25 -0.43 41.34 -27.95
C ILE A 25 -1.13 40.12 -27.32
N ARG A 26 -2.25 39.84 -27.98
CA ARG A 26 -3.23 38.76 -27.83
C ARG A 26 -2.58 37.36 -27.77
N ARG A 27 -3.22 36.43 -27.06
CA ARG A 27 -3.16 34.98 -27.38
C ARG A 27 -3.42 34.79 -28.89
N PRO A 28 -2.75 33.86 -29.60
CA PRO A 28 -2.99 32.42 -29.43
C PRO A 28 -1.75 31.50 -29.56
N TYR A 29 -1.95 30.25 -29.11
CA TYR A 29 -1.19 29.02 -29.35
C TYR A 29 -0.82 28.77 -30.85
N PRO A 30 -0.14 27.66 -31.23
CA PRO A 30 0.92 26.87 -30.58
C PRO A 30 2.12 26.61 -31.54
N ASN A 31 3.10 25.84 -31.05
CA ASN A 31 3.85 24.82 -31.79
C ASN A 31 5.23 25.17 -32.38
N GLN A 32 6.16 24.24 -32.08
CA GLN A 32 7.38 23.87 -32.80
C GLN A 32 8.58 24.81 -32.82
N GLY A 33 9.68 24.34 -32.21
CA GLY A 33 11.03 24.73 -32.63
C GLY A 33 12.10 24.77 -31.54
N ARG A 34 12.61 23.59 -31.17
CA ARG A 34 14.02 23.30 -30.83
C ARG A 34 14.80 24.18 -29.83
N SER A 35 15.24 23.47 -28.77
CA SER A 35 16.60 23.50 -28.22
C SER A 35 16.98 24.65 -27.27
N GLY A 36 16.35 24.69 -26.09
CA GLY A 36 17.02 25.15 -24.87
C GLY A 36 17.56 23.93 -24.10
N PRO A 37 18.73 24.01 -23.44
CA PRO A 37 19.25 22.88 -22.66
C PRO A 37 18.20 22.45 -21.62
N PRO A 38 18.01 21.15 -21.39
CA PRO A 38 17.13 20.72 -20.32
C PRO A 38 17.68 21.36 -19.04
N GLN A 39 16.90 22.23 -18.41
CA GLN A 39 17.14 22.55 -17.02
C GLN A 39 17.14 21.18 -16.33
N ALA A 40 18.32 20.77 -15.88
CA ALA A 40 18.48 19.64 -15.01
C ALA A 40 17.65 19.97 -13.77
N ARG A 41 16.37 19.61 -13.81
CA ARG A 41 15.61 19.33 -12.60
C ARG A 41 16.47 18.27 -11.95
N ALA A 42 17.25 18.67 -10.95
CA ALA A 42 17.80 17.73 -10.01
C ALA A 42 16.61 16.84 -9.65
N ALA A 43 16.66 15.59 -10.09
CA ALA A 43 15.66 14.62 -9.75
C ALA A 43 15.78 14.51 -8.24
N GLU A 44 14.93 15.26 -7.53
CA GLU A 44 14.75 15.09 -6.11
C GLU A 44 14.21 13.67 -6.00
N GLU A 45 15.12 12.72 -5.78
CA GLU A 45 14.81 11.32 -5.57
C GLU A 45 13.94 11.28 -4.32
N ILE A 46 12.62 11.29 -4.52
CA ILE A 46 11.65 11.09 -3.47
C ILE A 46 11.89 9.66 -2.96
N LYS A 47 12.78 9.52 -1.97
CA LYS A 47 12.97 8.27 -1.23
C LYS A 47 11.73 8.06 -0.38
N VAL A 48 10.74 7.40 -0.97
CA VAL A 48 9.60 6.87 -0.22
C VAL A 48 10.10 5.68 0.59
N SER A 49 10.52 5.92 1.83
CA SER A 49 10.81 4.86 2.79
C SER A 49 9.48 4.27 3.26
N ILE A 50 9.01 3.22 2.59
CA ILE A 50 7.84 2.46 3.04
C ILE A 50 8.27 1.62 4.25
N SER A 51 7.74 1.93 5.42
CA SER A 51 7.96 1.15 6.63
C SER A 51 7.32 -0.23 6.51
N GLU A 52 7.98 -1.28 7.03
CA GLU A 52 7.48 -2.67 6.94
C GLU A 52 6.08 -2.83 7.56
N GLY A 53 5.75 -2.06 8.60
CA GLY A 53 4.39 -2.03 9.16
C GLY A 53 3.33 -1.56 8.15
N ALA A 54 3.64 -0.55 7.34
CA ALA A 54 2.75 -0.07 6.29
C ALA A 54 2.56 -1.13 5.18
N LYS A 55 3.59 -1.94 4.92
CA LYS A 55 3.51 -3.06 3.97
C LYS A 55 2.49 -4.11 4.41
N HIS A 56 2.52 -4.54 5.67
CA HIS A 56 1.58 -5.57 6.16
C HIS A 56 0.14 -5.07 6.25
N GLN A 57 -0.07 -3.80 6.62
CA GLN A 57 -1.39 -3.18 6.59
C GLN A 57 -1.96 -3.06 5.17
N ASN A 58 -1.11 -2.72 4.20
CA ASN A 58 -1.52 -2.68 2.79
C ASN A 58 -1.89 -4.07 2.28
N LEU A 59 -1.10 -5.10 2.65
CA LEU A 59 -1.41 -6.49 2.32
C LEU A 59 -2.72 -6.97 2.97
N TYR A 60 -3.00 -6.58 4.22
CA TYR A 60 -4.30 -6.84 4.84
C TYR A 60 -5.44 -6.25 4.01
N SER A 61 -5.32 -4.97 3.64
CA SER A 61 -6.34 -4.28 2.85
C SER A 61 -6.55 -4.95 1.48
N HIS A 62 -5.46 -5.38 0.84
CA HIS A 62 -5.48 -6.11 -0.42
C HIS A 62 -6.22 -7.44 -0.30
N TYR A 63 -5.86 -8.28 0.67
CA TYR A 63 -6.49 -9.60 0.85
C TYR A 63 -7.91 -9.53 1.44
N ALA A 64 -8.25 -8.45 2.13
CA ALA A 64 -9.60 -8.19 2.64
C ALA A 64 -10.56 -7.64 1.56
N GLN A 65 -10.02 -7.13 0.45
CA GLN A 65 -10.81 -6.58 -0.64
C GLN A 65 -11.65 -7.68 -1.30
N GLY A 66 -12.97 -7.45 -1.41
CA GLY A 66 -13.89 -8.40 -2.05
C GLY A 66 -14.17 -9.67 -1.24
N VAL A 67 -13.67 -9.80 -0.01
CA VAL A 67 -14.01 -10.93 0.87
C VAL A 67 -15.41 -10.72 1.44
N GLU A 68 -16.38 -11.46 0.90
CA GLU A 68 -17.73 -11.57 1.43
C GLU A 68 -17.80 -12.77 2.38
N ALA A 69 -17.98 -12.51 3.67
CA ALA A 69 -18.10 -13.56 4.68
C ALA A 69 -19.23 -13.24 5.66
N SER A 70 -20.02 -14.25 5.99
CA SER A 70 -21.18 -14.13 6.88
C SER A 70 -20.81 -13.82 8.35
N SER A 71 -19.54 -13.97 8.72
CA SER A 71 -19.02 -13.72 10.06
C SER A 71 -17.64 -13.07 10.00
N PRO A 72 -17.31 -12.14 10.91
CA PRO A 72 -15.98 -11.53 11.01
C PRO A 72 -14.86 -12.56 11.15
N VAL A 73 -15.09 -13.66 11.88
CA VAL A 73 -14.08 -14.72 12.05
C VAL A 73 -13.83 -15.46 10.74
N ASN A 74 -14.89 -15.70 9.95
CA ASN A 74 -14.77 -16.30 8.63
C ASN A 74 -14.06 -15.34 7.66
N LYS A 75 -14.27 -14.03 7.81
CA LYS A 75 -13.52 -13.02 7.05
C LYS A 75 -12.02 -13.11 7.32
N THR A 76 -11.61 -13.14 8.59
CA THR A 76 -10.20 -13.33 8.99
C THR A 76 -9.62 -14.61 8.39
N LEU A 77 -10.37 -15.72 8.45
CA LEU A 77 -9.95 -16.99 7.89
C LEU A 77 -9.77 -16.94 6.37
N GLU A 78 -10.70 -16.33 5.64
CA GLU A 78 -10.61 -16.22 4.18
C GLU A 78 -9.46 -15.29 3.75
N ILE A 79 -9.22 -14.19 4.47
CA ILE A 79 -8.05 -13.33 4.26
C ILE A 79 -6.75 -14.14 4.44
N ALA A 80 -6.67 -14.94 5.51
CA ALA A 80 -5.52 -15.79 5.77
C ALA A 80 -5.32 -16.86 4.69
N ARG A 81 -6.41 -17.42 4.15
CA ARG A 81 -6.38 -18.40 3.05
C ARG A 81 -5.93 -17.76 1.75
N ASN A 82 -6.39 -16.56 1.44
CA ASN A 82 -5.94 -15.82 0.25
C ASN A 82 -4.44 -15.56 0.32
N ALA A 83 -3.93 -15.08 1.46
CA ALA A 83 -2.50 -14.89 1.66
C ALA A 83 -1.70 -16.20 1.57
N ALA A 84 -2.21 -17.30 2.14
CA ALA A 84 -1.57 -18.61 2.04
C ALA A 84 -1.54 -19.16 0.59
N ARG A 85 -2.60 -18.95 -0.18
CA ARG A 85 -2.68 -19.33 -1.61
C ARG A 85 -1.71 -18.53 -2.47
N ASP A 86 -1.49 -17.27 -2.13
CA ASP A 86 -0.49 -16.40 -2.76
C ASP A 86 0.96 -16.74 -2.36
N GLY A 87 1.16 -17.80 -1.57
CA GLY A 87 2.48 -18.30 -1.18
C GLY A 87 3.14 -17.48 -0.06
N GLN A 88 2.38 -16.66 0.68
CA GLN A 88 2.93 -15.92 1.80
C GLN A 88 3.39 -16.87 2.92
N PRO A 89 4.56 -16.63 3.54
CA PRO A 89 5.00 -17.43 4.67
C PRO A 89 4.14 -17.16 5.90
N MET A 90 4.07 -18.15 6.80
CA MET A 90 3.23 -18.10 8.01
C MET A 90 3.45 -16.82 8.83
N GLU A 91 4.71 -16.40 8.99
CA GLU A 91 5.06 -15.19 9.75
C GLU A 91 4.46 -13.92 9.14
N THR A 92 4.51 -13.80 7.81
CA THR A 92 3.88 -12.69 7.09
C THR A 92 2.36 -12.73 7.20
N ILE A 93 1.75 -13.92 7.15
CA ILE A 93 0.29 -14.06 7.36
C ILE A 93 -0.10 -13.59 8.77
N VAL A 94 0.67 -13.97 9.79
CA VAL A 94 0.46 -13.51 11.18
C VAL A 94 0.57 -11.98 11.27
N GLN A 95 1.58 -11.39 10.64
CA GLN A 95 1.76 -9.93 10.61
C GLN A 95 0.62 -9.22 9.87
N ILE A 96 0.15 -9.76 8.75
CA ILE A 96 -1.02 -9.24 8.01
C ILE A 96 -2.26 -9.24 8.91
N LEU A 97 -2.54 -10.35 9.59
CA LEU A 97 -3.73 -10.49 10.44
C LEU A 97 -3.64 -9.69 11.76
N SER A 98 -2.45 -9.20 12.16
CA SER A 98 -2.32 -8.28 13.30
C SER A 98 -3.05 -6.95 13.08
N HIS A 99 -3.32 -6.61 11.81
CA HIS A 99 -4.12 -5.46 11.42
C HIS A 99 -5.61 -5.78 11.29
N ASP A 100 -6.05 -7.01 11.56
CA ASP A 100 -7.46 -7.36 11.52
C ASP A 100 -8.21 -6.74 12.71
N PRO A 101 -9.25 -5.90 12.48
CA PRO A 101 -10.05 -5.33 13.56
C PRO A 101 -10.64 -6.39 14.48
N LYS A 102 -11.00 -7.57 13.94
CA LYS A 102 -11.54 -8.66 14.74
C LYS A 102 -10.48 -9.31 15.62
N ALA A 103 -9.24 -9.44 15.14
CA ALA A 103 -8.15 -9.93 15.97
C ALA A 103 -7.84 -8.97 17.12
N GLN A 104 -7.87 -7.66 16.86
CA GLN A 104 -7.63 -6.62 17.87
C GLN A 104 -8.70 -6.61 18.98
N GLN A 105 -9.94 -7.00 18.68
CA GLN A 105 -11.00 -7.15 19.69
C GLN A 105 -10.71 -8.22 20.76
N PHE A 106 -9.79 -9.15 20.50
CA PHE A 106 -9.42 -10.20 21.46
C PHE A 106 -8.35 -9.76 22.47
N GLY A 107 -7.83 -8.53 22.38
CA GLY A 107 -6.84 -7.99 23.31
C GLY A 107 -5.60 -8.89 23.41
N ASP A 108 -5.28 -9.34 24.62
CA ASP A 108 -4.12 -10.21 24.90
C ASP A 108 -4.20 -11.59 24.19
N LYS A 109 -5.41 -12.00 23.77
CA LYS A 109 -5.62 -13.25 23.03
C LYS A 109 -5.54 -13.08 21.51
N SER A 110 -5.29 -11.86 21.02
CA SER A 110 -5.19 -11.56 19.59
C SER A 110 -4.12 -12.41 18.91
N GLU A 111 -2.93 -12.53 19.51
CA GLU A 111 -1.83 -13.30 18.94
C GLU A 111 -2.15 -14.79 18.83
N GLN A 112 -2.75 -15.38 19.87
CA GLN A 112 -3.16 -16.78 19.84
C GLN A 112 -4.24 -17.03 18.79
N PHE A 113 -5.24 -16.16 18.72
CA PHE A 113 -6.29 -16.22 17.71
C PHE A 113 -5.71 -16.15 16.29
N ILE A 114 -4.85 -15.17 16.02
CA ILE A 114 -4.17 -15.00 14.73
C ILE A 114 -3.37 -16.26 14.38
N LYS A 115 -2.55 -16.77 15.31
CA LYS A 115 -1.77 -17.99 15.09
C LYS A 115 -2.66 -19.19 14.74
N THR A 116 -3.76 -19.39 15.45
CA THR A 116 -4.70 -20.47 15.18
C THR A 116 -5.34 -20.34 13.80
N VAL A 117 -5.80 -19.14 13.43
CA VAL A 117 -6.42 -18.89 12.12
C VAL A 117 -5.40 -19.08 10.99
N SER A 118 -4.19 -18.55 11.12
CA SER A 118 -3.13 -18.71 10.11
C SER A 118 -2.74 -20.18 9.93
N GLN A 119 -2.62 -20.96 11.01
CA GLN A 119 -2.36 -22.40 10.94
C GLN A 119 -3.48 -23.15 10.23
N ALA A 120 -4.74 -22.85 10.56
CA ALA A 120 -5.89 -23.47 9.90
C ALA A 120 -5.91 -23.15 8.39
N ALA A 121 -5.64 -21.89 8.02
CA ALA A 121 -5.61 -21.44 6.63
C ALA A 121 -4.51 -22.14 5.81
N VAL A 122 -3.29 -22.21 6.33
CA VAL A 122 -2.16 -22.86 5.65
C VAL A 122 -2.42 -24.36 5.47
N ARG A 123 -2.86 -25.05 6.54
CA ARG A 123 -3.16 -26.49 6.46
C ARG A 123 -4.25 -26.80 5.44
N LYS A 124 -5.33 -26.01 5.43
CA LYS A 124 -6.43 -26.19 4.49
C LYS A 124 -5.97 -25.93 3.05
N THR A 125 -5.19 -24.88 2.83
CA THR A 125 -4.64 -24.56 1.50
C THR A 125 -3.72 -25.65 0.99
N GLN A 126 -2.84 -26.20 1.85
CA GLN A 126 -1.98 -27.33 1.49
C GLN A 126 -2.80 -28.58 1.14
N ALA A 127 -3.83 -28.90 1.92
CA ALA A 127 -4.71 -30.04 1.66
C ALA A 127 -5.49 -29.89 0.34
N GLU A 128 -5.94 -28.67 0.02
CA GLU A 128 -6.59 -28.35 -1.26
C GLU A 128 -5.63 -28.57 -2.44
N SER A 129 -4.40 -28.05 -2.35
CA SER A 129 -3.37 -28.24 -3.38
C SER A 129 -3.02 -29.72 -3.60
N SER A 130 -2.84 -30.50 -2.53
CA SER A 130 -2.58 -31.95 -2.64
C SER A 130 -3.74 -32.72 -3.26
N SER A 131 -4.98 -32.37 -2.88
CA SER A 131 -6.19 -33.02 -3.40
C SER A 131 -6.41 -32.71 -4.88
N GLU A 132 -6.11 -31.48 -5.30
CA GLU A 132 -6.21 -31.08 -6.70
C GLU A 132 -5.15 -31.78 -7.58
N GLN A 133 -3.93 -31.94 -7.06
CA GLN A 133 -2.87 -32.70 -7.73
C GLN A 133 -3.26 -34.18 -7.91
N LEU A 134 -3.86 -34.81 -6.90
CA LEU A 134 -4.37 -36.18 -6.99
C LEU A 134 -5.50 -36.29 -8.03
N ARG A 135 -6.48 -35.36 -8.04
CA ARG A 135 -7.53 -35.32 -9.06
C ARG A 135 -6.99 -35.22 -10.48
N ARG A 136 -5.97 -34.37 -10.69
CA ARG A 136 -5.32 -34.19 -12.00
C ARG A 136 -4.57 -35.45 -12.47
N GLN A 137 -4.01 -36.23 -11.54
CA GLN A 137 -3.36 -37.50 -11.87
C GLN A 137 -4.40 -38.59 -12.21
N SER A 138 -5.50 -38.69 -11.46
CA SER A 138 -6.55 -39.68 -11.72
C SER A 138 -7.30 -39.45 -13.04
N GLN A 139 -7.37 -38.21 -13.54
CA GLN A 139 -7.96 -37.90 -14.85
C GLN A 139 -7.00 -38.12 -16.04
N LYS A 140 -5.71 -38.34 -15.79
CA LYS A 140 -4.71 -38.62 -16.84
C LYS A 140 -4.52 -40.10 -17.16
N THR A 141 -5.24 -40.99 -16.48
CA THR A 141 -5.32 -42.40 -16.86
C THR A 141 -6.50 -42.54 -17.83
N PRO A 142 -6.28 -42.60 -19.16
CA PRO A 142 -7.36 -43.01 -20.05
C PRO A 142 -7.79 -44.41 -19.63
N ALA A 143 -9.10 -44.60 -19.49
CA ALA A 143 -9.70 -45.92 -19.42
C ALA A 143 -9.28 -46.67 -20.69
N LEU A 144 -8.28 -47.55 -20.57
CA LEU A 144 -8.01 -48.55 -21.58
C LEU A 144 -9.10 -49.61 -21.41
N GLU A 145 -10.27 -49.34 -21.99
CA GLU A 145 -11.26 -50.37 -22.25
C GLU A 145 -10.63 -51.42 -23.15
N ARG A 146 -10.44 -52.64 -22.62
CA ARG A 146 -10.52 -53.91 -23.34
C ARG A 146 -10.96 -55.02 -22.40
#